data_AF-A0A6G7K8Y1-F1
#
_entry.id   AF-A0A6G7K8Y1-F1
#
_cell.length_a   1.000
_cell.length_b   1.000
_cell.length_c   1.000
_cell.angle_alpha   90.00
_cell.angle_beta   90.00
_cell.angle_gamma   90.00
#
_symmetry.space_group_name_H-M   'P 1'
#
loop_
_entity.id
_entity.type
_entity.pdbx_description
1 polymer ?
#
loop_
_entity_poly.entity_id
_entity_poly.type
_entity_poly.pdbx_seq_one_letter_code
_entity_poly.pdbx_strand_id
1 'polypeptide(L)'
;MNKLSKEKYFNYDSKELLGVMRFDFYDGRLSNQWNPSELIIELNNRREIDLRKLQQELNYIQFELIDNFNNIVSLCNGTGYDNETLLYVDLELSKYVIKLIPVRDSYSYIYTYLKEVK
;
A
#
# COMPACT_ATOMS: atom_id res chain seq x y z
N MET A 1 -16.93 3.69 -3.51
CA MET A 1 -15.80 2.77 -3.69
C MET A 1 -14.60 3.62 -4.07
N ASN A 2 -13.55 3.64 -3.26
CA ASN A 2 -12.32 4.37 -3.61
C ASN A 2 -11.56 3.54 -4.64
N LYS A 3 -11.20 4.15 -5.78
CA LYS A 3 -10.61 3.45 -6.93
C LYS A 3 -9.10 3.72 -6.95
N LEU A 4 -8.32 2.69 -7.28
CA LEU A 4 -6.91 2.86 -7.61
C LEU A 4 -6.76 3.90 -8.74
N SER A 5 -5.84 4.84 -8.56
CA SER A 5 -5.49 5.86 -9.56
C SER A 5 -4.03 5.74 -9.96
N LYS A 6 -3.73 5.91 -11.26
CA LYS A 6 -2.35 6.12 -11.75
C LYS A 6 -1.93 7.59 -11.61
N GLU A 7 -2.90 8.51 -11.58
CA GLU A 7 -2.65 9.92 -11.31
C GLU A 7 -2.50 10.15 -9.81
N LYS A 8 -1.47 10.88 -9.42
CA LYS A 8 -1.27 11.31 -8.04
C LYS A 8 -2.35 12.32 -7.67
N TYR A 9 -3.22 11.97 -6.73
CA TYR A 9 -4.30 12.86 -6.28
C TYR A 9 -4.07 13.46 -4.88
N PHE A 10 -2.94 13.15 -4.23
CA PHE A 10 -2.61 13.64 -2.89
C PHE A 10 -1.12 13.93 -2.72
N ASN A 11 -0.81 14.86 -1.81
CA ASN A 11 0.54 15.07 -1.31
C ASN A 11 0.83 14.12 -0.15
N TYR A 12 2.08 13.65 -0.07
CA TYR A 12 2.61 12.80 0.97
C TYR A 12 3.99 13.29 1.38
N ASP A 13 4.23 13.36 2.69
CA ASP A 13 5.52 13.71 3.31
C ASP A 13 6.09 12.49 4.04
N SER A 14 7.42 12.34 4.07
CA SER A 14 8.06 11.26 4.85
C SER A 14 7.77 11.36 6.34
N LYS A 15 7.47 12.56 6.85
CA LYS A 15 7.03 12.80 8.23
C LYS A 15 5.65 12.22 8.55
N GLU A 16 4.85 11.91 7.53
CA GLU A 16 3.52 11.31 7.68
C GLU A 16 3.57 9.78 7.49
N LEU A 17 4.74 9.19 7.18
CA LEU A 17 4.87 7.77 6.89
C LEU A 17 4.58 6.92 8.15
N LEU A 18 3.55 6.09 8.09
CA LEU A 18 3.18 5.13 9.14
C LEU A 18 3.92 3.79 9.00
N GLY A 19 4.31 3.43 7.78
CA GLY A 19 5.08 2.23 7.53
C GLY A 19 5.02 1.78 6.08
N VAL A 20 5.79 0.73 5.80
CA VAL A 20 5.91 0.14 4.47
C VAL A 20 5.58 -1.34 4.54
N MET A 21 4.57 -1.75 3.78
CA MET A 21 4.32 -3.15 3.52
C MET A 21 5.10 -3.59 2.30
N ARG A 22 5.92 -4.62 2.44
CA ARG A 22 6.52 -5.34 1.33
C ARG A 22 5.64 -6.53 1.01
N PHE A 23 5.36 -6.82 -0.27
CA PHE A 23 4.58 -8.00 -0.64
C PHE A 23 5.00 -8.58 -1.99
N ASP A 24 4.72 -9.85 -2.18
CA ASP A 24 4.94 -10.61 -3.41
C ASP A 24 3.96 -11.78 -3.54
N PHE A 25 4.04 -12.50 -4.66
CA PHE A 25 3.18 -13.65 -4.98
C PHE A 25 3.99 -14.94 -5.12
N TYR A 26 4.82 -15.24 -4.12
CA TYR A 26 5.58 -16.49 -4.07
C TYR A 26 4.64 -17.70 -4.05
N ASP A 27 4.87 -18.68 -4.93
CA ASP A 27 4.02 -19.87 -5.14
C ASP A 27 2.52 -19.55 -5.41
N GLY A 28 2.21 -18.36 -5.93
CA GLY A 28 0.84 -17.93 -6.20
C GLY A 28 0.05 -17.54 -4.96
N ARG A 29 0.68 -17.46 -3.78
CA ARG A 29 0.08 -16.96 -2.55
C ARG A 29 0.63 -15.58 -2.23
N LEU A 30 -0.25 -14.68 -1.79
CA LEU A 30 0.18 -13.37 -1.29
C LEU A 30 1.01 -13.57 -0.02
N SER A 31 2.27 -13.14 -0.07
CA SER A 31 3.13 -13.03 1.11
C SER A 31 3.41 -11.57 1.36
N ASN A 32 3.37 -11.15 2.63
CA ASN A 32 3.61 -9.75 3.00
C ASN A 32 4.40 -9.63 4.30
N GLN A 33 5.07 -8.50 4.44
CA GLN A 33 5.78 -8.10 5.64
C GLN A 33 5.57 -6.61 5.90
N TRP A 34 5.01 -6.28 7.06
CA TRP A 34 4.84 -4.91 7.52
C TRP A 34 6.10 -4.40 8.24
N ASN A 35 6.57 -3.22 7.85
CA ASN A 35 7.66 -2.51 8.50
C ASN A 35 7.12 -1.18 9.05
N PRO A 36 6.80 -1.10 10.35
CA PRO A 36 6.28 0.13 10.96
C PRO A 36 7.35 1.22 11.01
N SER A 37 6.94 2.48 10.89
CA SER A 37 7.80 3.62 11.23
C SER A 37 7.78 3.91 12.74
N GLU A 38 8.62 4.83 13.21
CA GLU A 38 8.54 5.32 14.60
C GLU A 38 7.20 6.06 14.86
N LEU A 39 6.69 6.79 13.86
CA LEU A 39 5.45 7.58 13.98
C LEU A 39 4.25 6.73 14.39
N ILE A 40 4.04 5.56 13.77
CA ILE A 40 2.88 4.71 14.12
C ILE A 40 2.97 4.21 15.57
N ILE A 41 4.18 3.98 16.08
CA ILE A 41 4.41 3.57 17.47
C ILE A 41 4.08 4.73 18.40
N GLU A 42 4.53 5.94 18.10
CA GLU A 42 4.23 7.15 18.87
C GLU A 42 2.73 7.45 18.93
N LEU A 43 2.05 7.45 17.78
CA LEU A 43 0.62 7.69 17.69
C LEU A 43 -0.19 6.64 18.45
N ASN A 44 0.20 5.36 18.35
CA ASN A 44 -0.46 4.29 19.09
C ASN A 44 -0.28 4.45 20.61
N ASN A 45 0.91 4.84 21.07
CA ASN A 45 1.16 5.12 22.48
C ASN A 45 0.31 6.29 23.00
N ARG A 46 0.06 7.30 22.16
CA ARG A 46 -0.84 8.43 22.46
C ARG A 46 -2.32 8.12 22.24
N ARG A 47 -2.65 6.95 21.69
CA ARG A 47 -4.01 6.54 21.28
C ARG A 47 -4.62 7.48 20.22
N GLU A 48 -3.78 8.00 19.34
CA GLU A 48 -4.12 8.94 18.26
C GLU A 48 -4.34 8.24 16.91
N ILE A 49 -4.23 6.90 16.87
CA ILE A 49 -4.44 6.10 15.65
C ILE A 49 -5.22 4.81 15.97
N ASP A 50 -6.16 4.46 15.09
CA ASP A 50 -6.84 3.17 15.13
C ASP A 50 -6.08 2.13 14.29
N LEU A 51 -5.25 1.33 14.95
CA LEU A 51 -4.48 0.26 14.30
C LEU A 51 -5.37 -0.82 13.67
N ARG A 52 -6.56 -1.08 14.21
CA ARG A 52 -7.49 -2.07 13.64
C ARG A 52 -8.05 -1.56 12.33
N LYS A 53 -8.45 -0.29 12.29
CA LYS A 53 -8.91 0.34 11.05
C LYS A 53 -7.80 0.41 9.99
N LEU A 54 -6.57 0.75 10.39
CA LEU A 54 -5.43 0.74 9.49
C LEU A 54 -5.18 -0.66 8.90
N GLN A 55 -5.27 -1.71 9.72
CA GLN A 55 -5.15 -3.09 9.25
C GLN A 55 -6.26 -3.47 8.26
N GLN A 56 -7.50 -3.03 8.49
CA GLN A 56 -8.62 -3.24 7.56
C GLN A 56 -8.38 -2.58 6.20
N GLU A 57 -7.84 -1.36 6.19
CA GLU A 57 -7.50 -0.64 4.96
C GLU A 57 -6.37 -1.34 4.18
N LEU A 58 -5.32 -1.79 4.87
CA LEU A 58 -4.25 -2.59 4.26
C LEU A 58 -4.76 -3.94 3.72
N ASN A 59 -5.68 -4.59 4.42
CA ASN A 59 -6.31 -5.83 3.96
C ASN A 59 -7.17 -5.58 2.72
N TYR A 60 -7.92 -4.48 2.67
CA TYR A 60 -8.69 -4.10 1.49
C TYR A 60 -7.79 -3.94 0.27
N ILE A 61 -6.65 -3.25 0.41
CA ILE A 61 -5.69 -3.12 -0.70
C ILE A 61 -5.21 -4.51 -1.14
N GLN A 62 -4.69 -5.30 -0.21
CA GLN A 62 -4.08 -6.60 -0.48
C GLN A 62 -5.03 -7.64 -1.08
N PHE A 63 -6.24 -7.75 -0.56
CA PHE A 63 -7.15 -8.86 -0.88
C PHE A 63 -8.26 -8.49 -1.86
N GLU A 64 -8.48 -7.20 -2.12
CA GLU A 64 -9.51 -6.75 -3.07
C GLU A 64 -8.93 -6.00 -4.26
N LEU A 65 -7.93 -5.13 -4.04
CA LEU A 65 -7.41 -4.27 -5.11
C LEU A 65 -6.25 -4.90 -5.88
N ILE A 66 -5.40 -5.67 -5.20
CA ILE A 66 -4.18 -6.28 -5.75
C ILE A 66 -4.06 -7.74 -5.33
N ASP A 67 -5.17 -8.47 -5.33
CA ASP A 67 -5.37 -9.82 -4.80
C ASP A 67 -4.49 -10.94 -5.41
N ASN A 68 -4.04 -10.78 -6.65
CA ASN A 68 -3.26 -11.81 -7.35
C ASN A 68 -2.29 -11.22 -8.39
N PHE A 69 -1.29 -12.01 -8.80
CA PHE A 69 -0.27 -11.56 -9.76
C PHE A 69 -0.84 -11.18 -11.14
N ASN A 70 -1.89 -11.85 -11.63
CA ASN A 70 -2.48 -11.51 -12.93
C ASN A 70 -3.16 -10.12 -12.88
N ASN A 71 -3.79 -9.79 -11.76
CA ASN A 71 -4.33 -8.46 -11.51
C ASN A 71 -3.20 -7.41 -11.48
N ILE A 72 -2.05 -7.69 -10.84
CA ILE A 72 -0.86 -6.83 -10.88
C ILE A 72 -0.41 -6.57 -12.33
N VAL A 73 -0.26 -7.62 -13.14
CA VAL A 73 0.14 -7.51 -14.55
C VAL A 73 -0.87 -6.65 -15.34
N SER A 74 -2.16 -6.82 -15.09
CA SER A 74 -3.21 -6.00 -15.71
C SER A 74 -3.11 -4.53 -15.30
N LEU A 75 -2.88 -4.23 -14.01
CA LEU A 75 -2.72 -2.87 -13.51
C LEU A 75 -1.46 -2.19 -14.08
N CYS A 76 -0.39 -2.95 -14.25
CA CYS A 76 0.88 -2.51 -14.84
C CYS A 76 0.87 -2.45 -16.37
N ASN A 77 -0.18 -2.94 -17.04
CA ASN A 77 -0.24 -3.10 -18.50
C ASN A 77 0.90 -3.97 -19.08
N GLY A 78 1.43 -4.92 -18.31
CA GLY A 78 2.51 -5.79 -18.75
C GLY A 78 3.33 -6.40 -17.63
N THR A 79 4.32 -7.21 -18.00
CA THR A 79 5.31 -7.84 -17.11
C THR A 79 6.69 -7.20 -17.28
N GLY A 80 7.57 -7.33 -16.29
CA GLY A 80 8.94 -6.81 -16.37
C GLY A 80 9.12 -5.48 -15.63
N TYR A 81 10.37 -5.16 -15.31
CA TYR A 81 10.73 -3.93 -14.58
C TYR A 81 10.35 -2.65 -15.34
N ASP A 82 10.29 -2.70 -16.67
CA ASP A 82 9.88 -1.55 -17.50
C ASP A 82 8.39 -1.19 -17.33
N ASN A 83 7.58 -2.10 -16.77
CA ASN A 83 6.16 -1.90 -16.50
C ASN A 83 5.87 -1.59 -15.01
N GLU A 84 6.90 -1.26 -14.22
CA GLU A 84 6.72 -0.77 -12.85
C GLU A 84 5.73 0.40 -12.82
N THR A 85 4.73 0.33 -11.93
CA THR A 85 3.64 1.31 -11.88
C THR A 85 3.42 1.78 -10.45
N LEU A 86 3.30 3.10 -10.29
CA LEU A 86 2.79 3.70 -9.06
C LEU A 86 1.27 3.84 -9.15
N LEU A 87 0.60 3.35 -8.12
CA LEU A 87 -0.82 3.56 -7.90
C LEU A 87 -1.04 4.30 -6.58
N TYR A 88 -2.18 4.96 -6.51
CA TYR A 88 -2.56 5.83 -5.42
C TYR A 88 -3.97 5.40 -4.96
N VAL A 89 -4.19 5.23 -3.65
CA VAL A 89 -5.56 5.09 -3.07
C VAL A 89 -5.75 5.86 -1.74
N ASP A 90 -6.81 6.66 -1.67
CA ASP A 90 -7.16 7.50 -0.53
C ASP A 90 -8.21 6.75 0.26
N LEU A 91 -7.94 6.41 1.51
CA LEU A 91 -8.92 5.75 2.35
C LEU A 91 -9.27 6.66 3.53
N GLU A 92 -9.95 6.12 4.52
CA GLU A 92 -10.53 6.91 5.60
C GLU A 92 -9.44 7.39 6.56
N LEU A 93 -8.55 6.49 6.97
CA LEU A 93 -7.50 6.74 7.95
C LEU A 93 -6.16 7.11 7.32
N SER A 94 -5.86 6.55 6.15
CA SER A 94 -4.56 6.74 5.49
C SER A 94 -4.66 6.95 3.98
N LYS A 95 -3.60 7.54 3.45
CA LYS A 95 -3.33 7.65 2.01
C LYS A 95 -2.24 6.65 1.65
N TYR A 96 -2.37 6.01 0.50
CA TYR A 96 -1.47 4.91 0.11
C TYR A 96 -0.83 5.15 -1.24
N VAL A 97 0.48 5.00 -1.29
CA VAL A 97 1.25 4.90 -2.54
C VAL A 97 1.64 3.44 -2.70
N ILE A 98 1.22 2.83 -3.79
CA ILE A 98 1.44 1.41 -4.07
C ILE A 98 2.40 1.32 -5.24
N LYS A 99 3.62 0.84 -5.00
CA LYS A 99 4.59 0.53 -6.05
C LYS A 99 4.42 -0.92 -6.47
N LEU A 100 3.90 -1.13 -7.68
CA LEU A 100 3.75 -2.44 -8.29
C LEU A 100 4.93 -2.76 -9.19
N ILE A 101 5.52 -3.93 -8.98
CA ILE A 101 6.58 -4.50 -9.80
C ILE A 101 6.06 -5.82 -10.39
N PRO A 102 5.70 -5.86 -11.69
CA PRO A 102 5.06 -7.03 -12.31
C PRO A 102 6.11 -8.07 -12.74
N VAL A 103 6.98 -8.46 -11.80
CA VAL A 103 8.06 -9.44 -11.96
C VAL A 103 7.90 -10.49 -10.87
N ARG A 104 7.94 -11.77 -11.26
CA ARG A 104 7.92 -12.87 -10.30
C ARG A 104 9.19 -12.81 -9.44
N ASP A 105 9.08 -13.18 -8.17
CA ASP A 105 10.18 -13.14 -7.19
C ASP A 105 10.74 -11.73 -6.91
N SER A 106 10.00 -10.68 -7.28
CA SER A 106 10.27 -9.30 -6.90
C SER A 106 9.22 -8.79 -5.93
N TYR A 107 9.63 -7.87 -5.08
CA TYR A 107 8.74 -7.28 -4.10
C TYR A 107 8.08 -6.00 -4.62
N SER A 108 6.77 -5.95 -4.46
CA SER A 108 5.99 -4.71 -4.53
C SER A 108 5.85 -4.09 -3.14
N TYR A 109 5.42 -2.83 -3.09
CA TYR A 109 5.41 -2.05 -1.85
C TYR A 109 4.12 -1.25 -1.69
N ILE A 110 3.61 -1.18 -0.47
CA ILE A 110 2.54 -0.27 -0.06
C ILE A 110 3.13 0.69 0.98
N TYR A 111 3.28 1.95 0.60
CA TYR A 111 3.67 3.03 1.50
C TYR A 111 2.40 3.64 2.08
N THR A 112 2.31 3.66 3.41
CA THR A 112 1.14 4.12 4.15
C THR A 112 1.44 5.45 4.80
N TYR A 113 0.66 6.47 4.49
CA TYR A 113 0.81 7.81 5.04
C TYR A 113 -0.42 8.18 5.86
N LEU A 114 -0.20 8.75 7.03
CA LEU A 114 -1.27 9.27 7.88
C LEU A 114 -2.06 10.31 7.09
N LYS A 115 -3.39 10.20 7.10
CA LYS A 115 -4.25 11.24 6.57
C LYS A 115 -4.48 12.26 7.67
N GLU A 116 -4.11 13.51 7.42
CA GLU A 116 -4.49 14.61 8.31
C GLU A 116 -6.02 14.62 8.51
N VAL A 117 -6.46 14.52 9.76
CA VAL A 117 -7.86 14.78 10.12
C VAL A 117 -8.02 16.30 10.09
N LYS A 118 -8.73 16.80 9.08
CA LYS A 118 -9.14 18.22 9.02
C LYS A 118 -10.08 18.59 10.15
#